data_AF-A0A8S1CID1-F1
#
_entry.id   AF-A0A8S1CID1-F1
#
_cell.length_a   1.000
_cell.length_b   1.000
_cell.length_c   1.000
_cell.angle_alpha   90.00
_cell.angle_beta   90.00
_cell.angle_gamma   90.00
#
_symmetry.space_group_name_H-M   'P 1'
#
loop_
_entity.id
_entity.type
_entity.pdbx_description
1 polymer ?
#
loop_
_entity_poly.entity_id
_entity_poly.type
_entity_poly.pdbx_seq_one_letter_code
_entity_poly.pdbx_strand_id
1 'polypeptide(L)'
;MFPYTGVLADVPAFNCYSQADIREIVNLAEKNRLEVIPLVQTFGHLEFLLKLRPHSKLRENYRYPQAICPSHNKTFPLLTAMVDQVLQLHPHTKKLHIGCDEVYQLGDCPRCVSVMGQEHWSKIDLFLSHVSRIAGVVAARGVKPLVWDDELRKATPEQLSSWGLPDLVTPVVWKYTNDVAQYLPPEFWSKLSEAKLTPVYAASAFKGATGADQDVPDILYHLENHRSWAQVASNAQKNYGVQFQGIILTGWQRYDHFAVLCELLPVGIPSLAADLALLAGASGEAMALSKARSMLNCQGSLEMALKYPAAGLRCNYPGSEVLEAVLRLKALKKELAKLQEESTVKGWMTEYNMKHNFSSPTYVEHATAELDRFRAELLYIERDIRSSMASVYDKYTAEEWVKSYIRPIGENLQQVYDARERILSKEDWPRRPLDI
;
A
#
# COMPACT_ATOMS: atom_id res chain seq x y z
N MET A 1 -6.74 -3.93 11.99
CA MET A 1 -7.57 -2.74 12.32
C MET A 1 -7.61 -2.58 13.84
N PHE A 2 -7.77 -1.37 14.36
CA PHE A 2 -7.79 -1.09 15.80
C PHE A 2 -9.13 -1.50 16.47
N PRO A 3 -9.13 -2.07 17.69
CA PRO A 3 -10.34 -2.50 18.41
C PRO A 3 -11.01 -1.34 19.15
N TYR A 4 -11.63 -0.44 18.40
CA TYR A 4 -12.42 0.63 19.02
C TYR A 4 -13.62 0.08 19.81
N THR A 5 -13.98 0.79 20.87
CA THR A 5 -15.07 0.43 21.80
C THR A 5 -16.02 1.62 22.04
N GLY A 6 -17.13 1.38 22.76
CA GLY A 6 -18.11 2.41 23.11
C GLY A 6 -18.83 2.97 21.88
N VAL A 7 -18.79 4.29 21.70
CA VAL A 7 -19.44 4.97 20.56
C VAL A 7 -18.85 4.61 19.20
N LEU A 8 -17.70 3.93 19.17
CA LEU A 8 -17.01 3.45 17.99
C LEU A 8 -17.08 1.92 17.85
N ALA A 9 -17.90 1.22 18.64
CA ALA A 9 -17.94 -0.25 18.66
C ALA A 9 -18.42 -0.89 17.34
N ASP A 10 -19.03 -0.11 16.44
CA ASP A 10 -19.48 -0.55 15.11
C ASP A 10 -18.41 -0.39 14.02
N VAL A 11 -17.26 0.22 14.34
CA VAL A 11 -16.19 0.56 13.39
C VAL A 11 -15.21 -0.60 13.14
N PRO A 12 -14.76 -1.37 14.15
CA PRO A 12 -13.74 -2.38 13.93
C PRO A 12 -14.18 -3.48 12.96
N ALA A 13 -13.24 -3.96 12.16
CA ALA A 13 -13.41 -5.19 11.43
C ALA A 13 -13.64 -6.36 12.41
N PHE A 14 -14.42 -7.35 12.00
CA PHE A 14 -14.70 -8.53 12.84
C PHE A 14 -13.44 -9.33 13.21
N ASN A 15 -12.37 -9.19 12.44
CA ASN A 15 -11.03 -9.74 12.68
C ASN A 15 -10.01 -8.65 13.07
N CYS A 16 -10.44 -7.55 13.71
CA CYS A 16 -9.53 -6.55 14.26
C CYS A 16 -8.61 -7.15 15.34
N TYR A 17 -7.51 -6.46 15.63
CA TYR A 17 -6.64 -6.85 16.73
C TYR A 17 -7.41 -6.84 18.04
N SER A 18 -7.17 -7.80 18.93
CA SER A 18 -7.62 -7.65 20.30
C SER A 18 -6.78 -6.58 21.03
N GLN A 19 -7.29 -6.03 22.14
CA GLN A 19 -6.45 -5.16 22.97
C GLN A 19 -5.24 -5.92 23.55
N ALA A 20 -5.34 -7.24 23.72
CA ALA A 20 -4.22 -8.06 24.16
C ALA A 20 -3.14 -8.15 23.08
N ASP A 21 -3.52 -8.30 21.81
CA ASP A 21 -2.59 -8.34 20.67
C ASP A 21 -1.77 -7.05 20.59
N ILE A 22 -2.43 -5.88 20.75
CA ILE A 22 -1.74 -4.59 20.73
C ILE A 22 -0.76 -4.47 21.90
N ARG A 23 -1.17 -4.86 23.12
CA ARG A 23 -0.27 -4.86 24.28
C ARG A 23 0.91 -5.80 24.09
N GLU A 24 0.69 -6.95 23.45
CA GLU A 24 1.76 -7.88 23.11
C GLU A 24 2.73 -7.29 22.09
N ILE A 25 2.24 -6.64 21.02
CA ILE A 25 3.08 -5.93 20.04
C ILE A 25 3.94 -4.87 20.73
N VAL A 26 3.33 -4.03 21.59
CA VAL A 26 4.05 -2.97 22.33
C VAL A 26 5.12 -3.58 23.24
N ASN A 27 4.79 -4.63 23.99
CA ASN A 27 5.73 -5.32 24.88
C ASN A 27 6.87 -6.00 24.11
N LEU A 28 6.59 -6.62 22.96
CA LEU A 28 7.61 -7.23 22.12
C LEU A 28 8.54 -6.17 21.53
N ALA A 29 8.02 -5.03 21.09
CA ALA A 29 8.84 -3.92 20.62
C ALA A 29 9.77 -3.42 21.73
N GLU A 30 9.24 -3.18 22.94
CA GLU A 30 10.02 -2.73 24.09
C GLU A 30 11.15 -3.71 24.47
N LYS A 31 10.84 -5.01 24.52
CA LYS A 31 11.85 -6.07 24.76
C LYS A 31 12.97 -6.07 23.73
N ASN A 32 12.68 -5.63 22.51
CA ASN A 32 13.64 -5.50 21.41
C ASN A 32 14.22 -4.09 21.28
N ARG A 33 13.99 -3.19 22.25
CA ARG A 33 14.44 -1.79 22.25
C ARG A 33 13.92 -1.00 21.05
N LEU A 34 12.70 -1.29 20.63
CA LEU A 34 11.95 -0.60 19.59
C LEU A 34 10.80 0.21 20.21
N GLU A 35 10.50 1.36 19.63
CA GLU A 35 9.30 2.15 19.97
C GLU A 35 8.18 1.86 18.97
N VAL A 36 6.94 1.76 19.47
CA VAL A 36 5.74 1.71 18.62
C VAL A 36 5.13 3.10 18.53
N ILE A 37 5.20 3.70 17.35
CA ILE A 37 4.52 4.97 17.04
C ILE A 37 3.21 4.64 16.28
N PRO A 38 2.03 4.79 16.91
CA PRO A 38 0.78 4.54 16.21
C PRO A 38 0.50 5.59 15.11
N LEU A 39 -0.14 5.14 14.03
CA LEU A 39 -0.76 6.00 13.02
C LEU A 39 -2.27 5.81 13.05
N VAL A 40 -3.00 6.92 13.23
CA VAL A 40 -4.46 6.96 13.19
C VAL A 40 -4.90 7.96 12.13
N GLN A 41 -5.80 7.54 11.25
CA GLN A 41 -6.38 8.47 10.27
C GLN A 41 -7.39 9.38 10.96
N THR A 42 -7.26 10.69 10.73
CA THR A 42 -8.13 11.71 11.35
C THR A 42 -8.72 12.70 10.35
N PHE A 43 -8.51 12.50 9.04
CA PHE A 43 -9.12 13.36 8.02
C PHE A 43 -9.44 12.63 6.72
N GLY A 44 -8.43 12.31 5.91
CA GLY A 44 -8.52 11.42 4.76
C GLY A 44 -8.39 9.95 5.17
N HIS A 45 -8.52 9.04 4.19
CA HIS A 45 -8.47 7.58 4.39
C HIS A 45 -9.33 7.05 5.55
N LEU A 46 -10.50 7.67 5.76
CA LEU A 46 -11.47 7.29 6.78
C LEU A 46 -12.55 6.36 6.23
N GLU A 47 -12.34 5.69 5.09
CA GLU A 47 -13.36 4.83 4.46
C GLU A 47 -13.78 3.69 5.38
N PHE A 48 -12.88 3.16 6.22
CA PHE A 48 -13.20 2.13 7.20
C PHE A 48 -14.30 2.57 8.18
N LEU A 49 -14.37 3.87 8.48
CA LEU A 49 -15.38 4.49 9.34
C LEU A 49 -16.56 5.01 8.51
N LEU A 50 -16.29 5.84 7.51
CA LEU A 50 -17.28 6.63 6.80
C LEU A 50 -18.08 5.82 5.78
N LYS A 51 -17.63 4.64 5.34
CA LYS A 51 -18.46 3.74 4.52
C LYS A 51 -19.66 3.20 5.30
N LEU A 52 -19.58 3.16 6.63
CA LEU A 52 -20.62 2.61 7.49
C LEU A 52 -21.81 3.58 7.59
N ARG A 53 -23.02 3.03 7.52
CA ARG A 53 -24.26 3.81 7.52
C ARG A 53 -24.37 4.81 8.68
N PRO A 54 -24.02 4.45 9.94
CA PRO A 54 -24.10 5.38 11.08
C PRO A 54 -23.23 6.64 10.93
N HIS A 55 -22.10 6.52 10.23
CA HIS A 55 -21.10 7.59 10.09
C HIS A 55 -21.16 8.30 8.74
N SER A 56 -22.00 7.84 7.81
CA SER A 56 -22.08 8.39 6.44
C SER A 56 -22.45 9.88 6.36
N LYS A 57 -23.18 10.41 7.35
CA LYS A 57 -23.52 11.85 7.44
C LYS A 57 -22.35 12.75 7.82
N LEU A 58 -21.24 12.15 8.28
CA LEU A 58 -20.03 12.88 8.64
C LEU A 58 -19.12 13.11 7.43
N ARG A 59 -19.40 12.53 6.25
CA ARG A 59 -18.56 12.70 5.06
C ARG A 59 -18.53 14.15 4.60
N GLU A 60 -17.38 14.56 4.08
CA GLU A 60 -17.22 15.86 3.42
C GLU A 60 -17.93 15.88 2.06
N ASN A 61 -17.98 14.75 1.36
CA ASN A 61 -18.83 14.61 0.19
C ASN A 61 -19.67 13.35 0.33
N TYR A 62 -20.99 13.46 0.16
CA TYR A 62 -21.90 12.34 0.43
C TYR A 62 -21.58 11.07 -0.39
N ARG A 63 -21.02 11.24 -1.59
CA ARG A 63 -20.64 10.14 -2.50
C ARG A 63 -19.36 9.43 -2.07
N TYR A 64 -18.46 10.14 -1.42
CA TYR A 64 -17.07 9.77 -1.25
C TYR A 64 -16.78 9.52 0.24
N PRO A 65 -16.55 8.26 0.66
CA PRO A 65 -16.31 7.93 2.07
C PRO A 65 -14.87 8.17 2.54
N GLN A 66 -14.02 8.87 1.78
CA GLN A 66 -12.61 9.07 2.09
C GLN A 66 -12.38 10.11 3.18
N ALA A 67 -13.03 11.28 3.04
CA ALA A 67 -12.79 12.45 3.89
C ALA A 67 -13.97 12.77 4.81
N ILE A 68 -13.68 13.06 6.08
CA ILE A 68 -14.67 13.53 7.05
C ILE A 68 -14.86 15.05 6.97
N CYS A 69 -16.08 15.53 7.13
CA CYS A 69 -16.42 16.94 7.20
C CYS A 69 -15.90 17.54 8.52
N PRO A 70 -14.90 18.45 8.49
CA PRO A 70 -14.33 19.03 9.71
C PRO A 70 -15.31 19.97 10.44
N SER A 71 -16.27 20.54 9.70
CA SER A 71 -17.27 21.47 10.23
C SER A 71 -18.50 20.79 10.84
N HIS A 72 -18.60 19.46 10.80
CA HIS A 72 -19.70 18.75 11.44
C HIS A 72 -19.47 18.62 12.96
N ASN A 73 -20.46 19.00 13.78
CA ASN A 73 -20.31 19.07 15.24
C ASN A 73 -19.87 17.75 15.92
N LYS A 74 -20.28 16.60 15.37
CA LYS A 74 -19.88 15.26 15.82
C LYS A 74 -18.47 14.82 15.40
N THR A 75 -17.85 15.47 14.40
CA THR A 75 -16.54 15.05 13.87
C THR A 75 -15.47 15.13 14.95
N PHE A 76 -15.32 16.29 15.59
CA PHE A 76 -14.24 16.48 16.54
C PHE A 76 -14.32 15.59 17.79
N PRO A 77 -15.49 15.42 18.45
CA PRO A 77 -15.62 14.46 19.55
C PRO A 77 -15.32 13.02 19.13
N LEU A 78 -15.75 12.61 17.94
CA LEU A 78 -15.50 11.26 17.43
C LEU A 78 -14.01 10.99 17.21
N LEU A 79 -13.32 11.91 16.53
CA LEU A 79 -11.89 11.78 16.28
C LEU A 79 -11.06 11.89 17.57
N THR A 80 -11.48 12.72 18.52
CA THR A 80 -10.87 12.78 19.86
C THR A 80 -10.99 11.44 20.57
N ALA A 81 -12.16 10.80 20.52
CA ALA A 81 -12.36 9.47 21.10
C ALA A 81 -11.49 8.40 20.40
N MET A 82 -11.28 8.48 19.08
CA MET A 82 -10.37 7.59 18.37
C MET A 82 -8.93 7.76 18.84
N VAL A 83 -8.44 9.01 18.90
CA VAL A 83 -7.10 9.36 19.40
C VAL A 83 -6.91 8.86 20.84
N ASP A 84 -7.90 9.06 21.70
CA ASP A 84 -7.84 8.66 23.11
C ASP A 84 -7.70 7.17 23.29
N GLN A 85 -8.51 6.39 22.57
CA GLN A 85 -8.44 4.94 22.64
C GLN A 85 -7.10 4.41 22.11
N VAL A 86 -6.57 5.00 21.03
CA VAL A 86 -5.25 4.64 20.50
C VAL A 86 -4.15 4.92 21.53
N LEU A 87 -4.13 6.11 22.12
CA LEU A 87 -3.13 6.47 23.13
C LEU A 87 -3.24 5.63 24.40
N GLN A 88 -4.46 5.23 24.80
CA GLN A 88 -4.68 4.35 25.95
C GLN A 88 -3.98 2.99 25.80
N LEU A 89 -3.88 2.45 24.58
CA LEU A 89 -3.16 1.20 24.31
C LEU A 89 -1.67 1.39 24.00
N HIS A 90 -1.19 2.63 23.94
CA HIS A 90 0.22 2.99 23.69
C HIS A 90 0.72 3.97 24.76
N PRO A 91 0.65 3.65 26.07
CA PRO A 91 0.86 4.60 27.16
C PRO A 91 2.27 5.22 27.23
N HIS A 92 3.26 4.60 26.58
CA HIS A 92 4.65 5.06 26.57
C HIS A 92 5.04 5.82 25.30
N THR A 93 4.16 5.90 24.29
CA THR A 93 4.49 6.56 23.02
C THR A 93 4.78 8.05 23.24
N LYS A 94 5.79 8.57 22.54
CA LYS A 94 6.08 10.02 22.52
C LYS A 94 5.55 10.71 21.29
N LYS A 95 5.14 9.92 20.28
CA LYS A 95 4.64 10.41 19.00
C LYS A 95 3.35 9.71 18.61
N LEU A 96 2.49 10.40 17.87
CA LEU A 96 1.31 9.83 17.24
C LEU A 96 1.19 10.43 15.84
N HIS A 97 1.12 9.59 14.83
CA HIS A 97 0.87 10.06 13.48
C HIS A 97 -0.64 10.21 13.26
N ILE A 98 -1.12 11.43 13.01
CA ILE A 98 -2.56 11.75 12.88
C ILE A 98 -3.09 11.60 11.44
N GLY A 99 -2.22 11.20 10.51
CA GLY A 99 -2.56 10.98 9.10
C GLY A 99 -2.72 12.33 8.38
N CYS A 100 -3.95 12.61 7.95
CA CYS A 100 -4.35 13.84 7.25
C CYS A 100 -3.79 14.00 5.83
N ASP A 101 -3.49 12.88 5.18
CA ASP A 101 -3.13 12.78 3.77
C ASP A 101 -4.37 12.70 2.85
N GLU A 102 -4.17 13.06 1.59
CA GLU A 102 -5.09 12.80 0.47
C GLU A 102 -6.54 13.24 0.73
N VAL A 103 -6.70 14.44 1.29
CA VAL A 103 -8.02 15.00 1.64
C VAL A 103 -8.69 15.63 0.43
N TYR A 104 -9.31 14.77 -0.38
CA TYR A 104 -10.05 15.19 -1.57
C TYR A 104 -11.44 15.76 -1.23
N GLN A 105 -11.98 16.57 -2.16
CA GLN A 105 -13.31 17.19 -2.06
C GLN A 105 -13.53 18.10 -0.83
N LEU A 106 -12.46 18.55 -0.17
CA LEU A 106 -12.59 19.46 0.97
C LEU A 106 -13.27 20.77 0.57
N GLY A 107 -14.24 21.21 1.38
CA GLY A 107 -14.99 22.45 1.17
C GLY A 107 -16.16 22.30 0.22
N ASP A 108 -16.59 21.08 -0.09
CA ASP A 108 -17.71 20.81 -0.99
C ASP A 108 -19.05 20.68 -0.23
N CYS A 109 -19.03 20.33 1.06
CA CYS A 109 -20.29 20.23 1.80
C CYS A 109 -20.85 21.60 2.20
N PRO A 110 -22.19 21.75 2.32
CA PRO A 110 -22.81 23.01 2.73
C PRO A 110 -22.32 23.57 4.07
N ARG A 111 -21.89 22.70 5.00
CA ARG A 111 -21.37 23.14 6.31
C ARG A 111 -20.00 23.80 6.16
N CYS A 112 -19.08 23.16 5.45
CA CYS A 112 -17.75 23.69 5.20
C CYS A 112 -17.82 24.94 4.33
N VAL A 113 -18.69 24.97 3.31
CA VAL A 113 -18.96 26.19 2.52
C VAL A 113 -19.42 27.33 3.42
N SER A 114 -20.35 27.07 4.35
CA SER A 114 -20.84 28.09 5.30
C SER A 114 -19.74 28.59 6.22
N VAL A 115 -18.93 27.70 6.81
CA VAL A 115 -17.83 28.09 7.71
C VAL A 115 -16.78 28.89 6.97
N MET A 116 -16.36 28.44 5.77
CA MET A 116 -15.41 29.19 4.95
C MET A 116 -15.91 30.59 4.60
N GLY A 117 -17.21 30.72 4.29
CA GLY A 117 -17.82 32.02 4.02
C GLY A 117 -17.87 32.95 5.24
N GLN A 118 -18.17 32.42 6.42
CA GLN A 118 -18.25 33.18 7.68
C GLN A 118 -16.89 33.64 8.18
N GLU A 119 -15.89 32.76 8.11
CA GLU A 119 -14.54 33.02 8.62
C GLU A 119 -13.61 33.64 7.57
N HIS A 120 -14.10 33.84 6.34
CA HIS A 120 -13.31 34.24 5.18
C HIS A 120 -12.11 33.31 4.91
N TRP A 121 -12.29 32.01 5.16
CA TRP A 121 -11.26 30.99 5.01
C TRP A 121 -11.22 30.42 3.60
N SER A 122 -10.00 30.16 3.13
CA SER A 122 -9.77 29.29 1.97
C SER A 122 -9.94 27.81 2.34
N LYS A 123 -9.95 26.92 1.33
CA LYS A 123 -9.96 25.46 1.56
C LYS A 123 -8.74 25.01 2.38
N ILE A 124 -7.58 25.63 2.19
CA ILE A 124 -6.37 25.29 2.96
C ILE A 124 -6.46 25.81 4.40
N ASP A 125 -7.09 26.96 4.66
CA ASP A 125 -7.33 27.42 6.04
C ASP A 125 -8.28 26.47 6.78
N LEU A 126 -9.32 25.96 6.10
CA LEU A 126 -10.20 24.93 6.67
C LEU A 126 -9.43 23.65 7.01
N PHE A 127 -8.50 23.22 6.14
CA PHE A 127 -7.63 22.07 6.40
C PHE A 127 -6.72 22.31 7.61
N LEU A 128 -5.99 23.44 7.63
CA LEU A 128 -5.06 23.79 8.69
C LEU A 128 -5.77 23.96 10.04
N SER A 129 -6.98 24.51 10.04
CA SER A 129 -7.85 24.59 11.22
C SER A 129 -8.13 23.21 11.81
N HIS A 130 -8.53 22.23 10.98
CA HIS A 130 -8.78 20.86 11.41
C HIS A 130 -7.51 20.19 11.97
N VAL A 131 -6.40 20.26 11.23
CA VAL A 131 -5.11 19.68 11.65
C VAL A 131 -4.68 20.28 12.98
N SER A 132 -4.73 21.61 13.12
CA SER A 132 -4.31 22.29 14.36
C SER A 132 -5.18 21.89 15.54
N ARG A 133 -6.49 21.74 15.33
CA ARG A 133 -7.41 21.33 16.38
C ARG A 133 -7.15 19.90 16.88
N ILE A 134 -6.94 18.94 15.96
CA ILE A 134 -6.64 17.54 16.32
C ILE A 134 -5.24 17.41 16.91
N ALA A 135 -4.24 18.08 16.31
CA ALA A 135 -2.88 18.08 16.82
C ALA A 135 -2.80 18.70 18.23
N GLY A 136 -3.61 19.72 18.52
CA GLY A 136 -3.76 20.30 19.87
C GLY A 136 -4.26 19.30 20.91
N VAL A 137 -5.22 18.44 20.55
CA VAL A 137 -5.72 17.36 21.43
C VAL A 137 -4.60 16.38 21.79
N VAL A 138 -3.80 15.99 20.79
CA VAL A 138 -2.69 15.06 20.95
C VAL A 138 -1.56 15.69 21.79
N ALA A 139 -1.20 16.95 21.49
CA ALA A 139 -0.21 17.71 22.24
C ALA A 139 -0.60 17.92 23.71
N ALA A 140 -1.87 18.17 24.00
CA ALA A 140 -2.39 18.29 25.36
C ALA A 140 -2.24 17.01 26.20
N ARG A 141 -2.01 15.85 25.57
CA ARG A 141 -1.72 14.57 26.23
C ARG A 141 -0.22 14.31 26.39
N GLY A 142 0.62 15.29 26.07
CA GLY A 142 2.08 15.17 26.14
C GLY A 142 2.69 14.34 25.01
N VAL A 143 1.99 14.18 23.89
CA VAL A 143 2.42 13.40 22.72
C VAL A 143 2.66 14.34 21.54
N LYS A 144 3.76 14.19 20.81
CA LYS A 144 4.06 15.01 19.62
C LYS A 144 3.30 14.46 18.39
N PRO A 145 2.43 15.25 17.74
CA PRO A 145 1.74 14.83 16.52
C PRO A 145 2.68 14.81 15.32
N LEU A 146 2.64 13.72 14.54
CA LEU A 146 3.19 13.64 13.19
C LEU A 146 2.06 13.76 12.16
N VAL A 147 2.32 14.38 11.02
CA VAL A 147 1.30 14.58 9.97
C VAL A 147 1.92 14.40 8.60
N TRP A 148 1.18 13.82 7.65
CA TRP A 148 1.64 13.76 6.27
C TRP A 148 1.69 15.16 5.64
N ASP A 149 2.65 15.38 4.75
CA ASP A 149 2.96 16.73 4.27
C ASP A 149 2.17 17.19 3.04
N ASP A 150 1.58 16.27 2.27
CA ASP A 150 1.04 16.50 0.93
C ASP A 150 0.02 17.63 0.88
N GLU A 151 -0.91 17.68 1.83
CA GLU A 151 -1.89 18.77 1.92
C GLU A 151 -1.25 20.08 2.42
N LEU A 152 -0.23 20.02 3.28
CA LEU A 152 0.54 21.20 3.73
C LEU A 152 1.33 21.85 2.59
N ARG A 153 1.62 21.12 1.51
CA ARG A 153 2.28 21.68 0.30
C ARG A 153 1.48 22.83 -0.32
N LYS A 154 0.16 22.88 -0.12
CA LYS A 154 -0.74 23.90 -0.69
C LYS A 154 -0.78 25.21 0.10
N ALA A 155 -0.31 25.21 1.36
CA ALA A 155 -0.29 26.39 2.23
C ALA A 155 0.92 27.29 1.99
N THR A 156 0.76 28.60 2.22
CA THR A 156 1.89 29.54 2.30
C THR A 156 2.62 29.45 3.65
N PRO A 157 3.87 29.94 3.77
CA PRO A 157 4.56 30.04 5.07
C PRO A 157 3.77 30.77 6.14
N GLU A 158 3.09 31.87 5.76
CA GLU A 158 2.29 32.70 6.67
C GLU A 158 1.09 31.92 7.20
N GLN A 159 0.40 31.18 6.32
CA GLN A 159 -0.73 30.35 6.74
C GLN A 159 -0.28 29.27 7.74
N LEU A 160 0.80 28.53 7.43
CA LEU A 160 1.36 27.52 8.33
C LEU A 160 1.71 28.12 9.70
N SER A 161 2.33 29.31 9.71
CA SER A 161 2.72 29.99 10.93
C SER A 161 1.50 30.51 11.72
N SER A 162 0.53 31.10 11.04
CA SER A 162 -0.68 31.68 11.67
C SER A 162 -1.54 30.63 12.39
N TRP A 163 -1.54 29.40 11.87
CA TRP A 163 -2.21 28.26 12.47
C TRP A 163 -1.35 27.52 13.52
N GLY A 164 -0.12 27.97 13.78
CA GLY A 164 0.76 27.44 14.83
C GLY A 164 1.37 26.07 14.53
N LEU A 165 1.38 25.63 13.26
CA LEU A 165 1.88 24.31 12.87
C LEU A 165 3.35 24.06 13.26
N PRO A 166 4.29 25.02 13.15
CA PRO A 166 5.70 24.81 13.47
C PRO A 166 5.93 24.27 14.88
N ASP A 167 5.21 24.79 15.87
CA ASP A 167 5.31 24.36 17.26
C ASP A 167 4.49 23.09 17.52
N LEU A 168 3.42 22.89 16.74
CA LEU A 168 2.41 21.90 17.03
C LEU A 168 2.71 20.53 16.42
N VAL A 169 3.09 20.43 15.16
CA VAL A 169 3.28 19.15 14.44
C VAL A 169 4.72 18.90 14.02
N THR A 170 5.02 17.68 13.58
CA THR A 170 6.25 17.35 12.84
C THR A 170 5.83 16.72 11.50
N PRO A 171 6.12 17.36 10.35
CA PRO A 171 5.75 16.81 9.06
C PRO A 171 6.50 15.52 8.73
N VAL A 172 5.81 14.63 8.04
CA VAL A 172 6.37 13.45 7.41
C VAL A 172 6.26 13.64 5.90
N VAL A 173 7.39 13.93 5.26
CA VAL A 173 7.48 14.23 3.84
C VAL A 173 7.56 12.93 3.06
N TRP A 174 6.50 12.60 2.33
CA TRP A 174 6.43 11.32 1.61
C TRP A 174 6.59 11.49 0.10
N LYS A 175 7.40 10.59 -0.46
CA LYS A 175 7.51 10.39 -1.91
C LYS A 175 8.14 9.03 -2.20
N TYR A 176 7.46 8.25 -3.03
CA TYR A 176 7.84 6.86 -3.28
C TYR A 176 8.47 6.64 -4.65
N THR A 177 8.57 7.68 -5.49
CA THR A 177 9.22 7.58 -6.81
C THR A 177 10.73 7.44 -6.70
N ASN A 178 11.36 6.72 -7.63
CA ASN A 178 12.81 6.57 -7.67
C ASN A 178 13.57 7.90 -7.93
N ASP A 179 12.93 8.88 -8.59
CA ASP A 179 13.37 10.28 -8.58
C ASP A 179 12.51 11.10 -7.61
N VAL A 180 13.03 11.34 -6.40
CA VAL A 180 12.35 12.15 -5.36
C VAL A 180 12.52 13.64 -5.66
N ALA A 181 13.69 14.05 -6.15
CA ALA A 181 14.04 15.45 -6.38
C ALA A 181 13.13 16.13 -7.40
N GLN A 182 12.67 15.38 -8.41
CA GLN A 182 11.70 15.86 -9.39
C GLN A 182 10.39 16.38 -8.77
N TYR A 183 9.95 15.82 -7.63
CA TYR A 183 8.65 16.12 -7.04
C TYR A 183 8.72 16.97 -5.77
N LEU A 184 9.91 17.12 -5.19
CA LEU A 184 10.17 17.95 -4.01
C LEU A 184 11.22 19.01 -4.38
N PRO A 185 10.82 20.03 -5.16
CA PRO A 185 11.75 20.99 -5.72
C PRO A 185 12.31 21.95 -4.64
N PRO A 186 13.40 22.68 -4.92
CA PRO A 186 13.98 23.71 -4.06
C PRO A 186 12.99 24.59 -3.28
N GLU A 187 11.94 25.05 -3.95
CA GLU A 187 10.95 25.98 -3.40
C GLU A 187 10.15 25.34 -2.26
N PHE A 188 9.92 24.02 -2.32
CA PHE A 188 9.26 23.28 -1.24
C PHE A 188 10.11 23.33 0.04
N TRP A 189 11.41 23.10 -0.06
CA TRP A 189 12.32 23.12 1.09
C TRP A 189 12.53 24.54 1.64
N SER A 190 12.62 25.54 0.76
CA SER A 190 12.65 26.95 1.16
C SER A 190 11.42 27.31 1.98
N LYS A 191 10.23 26.92 1.50
CA LYS A 191 8.95 27.15 2.18
C LYS A 191 8.90 26.57 3.59
N LEU A 192 9.36 25.32 3.77
CA LEU A 192 9.42 24.70 5.10
C LEU A 192 10.36 25.45 6.03
N SER A 193 11.51 25.91 5.52
CA SER A 193 12.47 26.70 6.29
C SER A 193 11.91 28.06 6.70
N GLU A 194 11.31 28.79 5.76
CA GLU A 194 10.66 30.09 6.00
C GLU A 194 9.53 29.99 7.02
N ALA A 195 8.71 28.93 6.93
CA ALA A 195 7.65 28.64 7.89
C ALA A 195 8.18 28.13 9.24
N LYS A 196 9.49 27.88 9.38
CA LYS A 196 10.11 27.19 10.53
C LYS A 196 9.51 25.81 10.82
N LEU A 197 8.95 25.17 9.81
CA LEU A 197 8.29 23.87 9.91
C LEU A 197 9.34 22.74 9.77
N THR A 198 10.23 22.67 10.75
CA THR A 198 11.37 21.76 10.85
C THR A 198 11.60 21.42 12.34
N PRO A 199 12.00 20.20 12.71
CA PRO A 199 12.46 19.10 11.87
C PRO A 199 11.33 18.34 11.16
N VAL A 200 11.69 17.51 10.18
CA VAL A 200 10.79 16.63 9.42
C VAL A 200 11.24 15.17 9.45
N TYR A 201 10.37 14.24 9.08
CA TYR A 201 10.72 12.89 8.67
C TYR A 201 10.68 12.76 7.14
N ALA A 202 11.58 11.97 6.56
CA ALA A 202 11.37 11.46 5.22
C ALA A 202 10.48 10.21 5.27
N ALA A 203 9.69 9.94 4.24
CA ALA A 203 8.96 8.69 4.09
C ALA A 203 9.15 8.10 2.69
N SER A 204 9.77 6.93 2.67
CA SER A 204 9.99 6.05 1.51
C SER A 204 9.05 4.85 1.59
N ALA A 205 9.22 3.88 0.68
CA ALA A 205 8.51 2.60 0.74
C ALA A 205 9.48 1.44 0.49
N PHE A 206 9.23 0.29 1.11
CA PHE A 206 9.90 -0.99 0.82
C PHE A 206 8.99 -2.00 0.12
N LYS A 207 7.68 -1.74 0.09
CA LYS A 207 6.68 -2.48 -0.68
C LYS A 207 5.44 -1.62 -0.88
N GLY A 208 4.62 -1.96 -1.88
CA GLY A 208 3.52 -1.10 -2.30
C GLY A 208 4.03 0.18 -2.95
N ALA A 209 3.15 1.14 -3.20
CA ALA A 209 3.44 2.41 -3.87
C ALA A 209 3.92 2.34 -5.34
N THR A 210 4.15 1.15 -5.89
CA THR A 210 4.50 0.92 -7.31
C THR A 210 3.31 0.46 -8.16
N GLY A 211 2.27 -0.11 -7.54
CA GLY A 211 1.01 -0.44 -8.18
C GLY A 211 -0.01 -1.01 -7.20
N ALA A 212 -1.30 -0.80 -7.48
CA ALA A 212 -2.39 -1.21 -6.59
C ALA A 212 -2.64 -2.73 -6.57
N ASP A 213 -2.13 -3.46 -7.55
CA ASP A 213 -2.34 -4.88 -7.76
C ASP A 213 -1.03 -5.68 -7.86
N GLN A 214 0.09 -5.17 -7.35
CA GLN A 214 1.37 -5.90 -7.39
C GLN A 214 1.38 -7.10 -6.44
N ASP A 215 2.03 -8.20 -6.85
CA ASP A 215 2.18 -9.42 -6.03
C ASP A 215 3.58 -9.57 -5.41
N VAL A 216 4.61 -9.03 -6.05
CA VAL A 216 6.02 -9.08 -5.60
C VAL A 216 6.67 -7.70 -5.76
N PRO A 217 7.34 -7.16 -4.73
CA PRO A 217 7.96 -5.84 -4.82
C PRO A 217 9.09 -5.77 -5.83
N ASP A 218 9.27 -4.60 -6.43
CA ASP A 218 10.48 -4.26 -7.17
C ASP A 218 11.53 -3.69 -6.20
N ILE A 219 12.39 -4.58 -5.71
CA ILE A 219 13.43 -4.21 -4.73
C ILE A 219 14.38 -3.16 -5.31
N LEU A 220 14.70 -3.20 -6.61
CA LEU A 220 15.63 -2.23 -7.21
C LEU A 220 15.00 -0.84 -7.25
N TYR A 221 13.71 -0.75 -7.60
CA TYR A 221 12.97 0.49 -7.54
C TYR A 221 12.98 1.12 -6.14
N HIS A 222 12.76 0.32 -5.10
CA HIS A 222 12.80 0.79 -3.71
C HIS A 222 14.21 1.22 -3.30
N LEU A 223 15.26 0.47 -3.67
CA LEU A 223 16.65 0.88 -3.41
C LEU A 223 16.99 2.24 -4.06
N GLU A 224 16.55 2.46 -5.30
CA GLU A 224 16.70 3.76 -5.98
C GLU A 224 15.97 4.89 -5.25
N ASN A 225 14.73 4.66 -4.81
CA ASN A 225 13.97 5.63 -4.01
C ASN A 225 14.72 6.02 -2.73
N HIS A 226 15.33 5.06 -2.01
CA HIS A 226 16.14 5.33 -0.82
C HIS A 226 17.42 6.13 -1.13
N ARG A 227 18.12 5.82 -2.23
CA ARG A 227 19.29 6.60 -2.68
C ARG A 227 18.89 8.05 -2.98
N SER A 228 17.77 8.23 -3.68
CA SER A 228 17.25 9.55 -4.03
C SER A 228 16.89 10.36 -2.79
N TRP A 229 16.25 9.73 -1.80
CA TRP A 229 15.96 10.34 -0.50
C TRP A 229 17.23 10.78 0.25
N ALA A 230 18.29 9.97 0.27
CA ALA A 230 19.54 10.34 0.92
C ALA A 230 20.16 11.61 0.28
N GLN A 231 20.12 11.71 -1.05
CA GLN A 231 20.60 12.89 -1.77
C GLN A 231 19.74 14.13 -1.47
N VAL A 232 18.40 13.97 -1.51
CA VAL A 232 17.45 15.05 -1.25
C VAL A 232 17.57 15.57 0.18
N ALA A 233 17.65 14.68 1.18
CA ALA A 233 17.80 15.07 2.58
C ALA A 233 19.12 15.84 2.81
N SER A 234 20.24 15.37 2.24
CA SER A 234 21.52 16.06 2.32
C SER A 234 21.47 17.46 1.69
N ASN A 235 20.84 17.59 0.52
CA ASN A 235 20.69 18.87 -0.17
C ASN A 235 19.76 19.82 0.61
N ALA A 236 18.65 19.30 1.13
CA ALA A 236 17.68 20.06 1.91
C ALA A 236 18.31 20.64 3.19
N GLN A 237 19.08 19.83 3.91
CA GLN A 237 19.78 20.24 5.12
C GLN A 237 20.88 21.28 4.81
N LYS A 238 21.70 21.04 3.77
CA LYS A 238 22.81 21.93 3.41
C LYS A 238 22.35 23.31 2.92
N ASN A 239 21.32 23.34 2.06
CA ASN A 239 20.95 24.55 1.33
C ASN A 239 19.80 25.33 1.98
N TYR A 240 18.92 24.68 2.75
CA TYR A 240 17.74 25.31 3.36
C TYR A 240 17.68 25.16 4.88
N GLY A 241 18.63 24.46 5.50
CA GLY A 241 18.68 24.28 6.96
C GLY A 241 17.61 23.33 7.53
N VAL A 242 16.86 22.63 6.67
CA VAL A 242 15.82 21.68 7.09
C VAL A 242 16.46 20.47 7.78
N GLN A 243 16.02 20.17 8.99
CA GLN A 243 16.56 19.06 9.80
C GLN A 243 15.72 17.81 9.60
N PHE A 244 16.35 16.66 9.40
CA PHE A 244 15.67 15.37 9.29
C PHE A 244 15.84 14.57 10.59
N GLN A 245 14.74 14.14 11.21
CA GLN A 245 14.76 13.25 12.38
C GLN A 245 15.06 11.80 12.01
N GLY A 246 14.80 11.41 10.76
CA GLY A 246 14.96 10.06 10.26
C GLY A 246 14.14 9.79 9.01
N ILE A 247 14.06 8.53 8.64
CA ILE A 247 13.29 8.04 7.49
C ILE A 247 12.31 6.95 7.94
N ILE A 248 11.09 6.98 7.41
CA ILE A 248 10.03 6.01 7.65
C ILE A 248 9.88 5.16 6.38
N LEU A 249 10.09 3.85 6.50
CA LEU A 249 9.93 2.91 5.39
C LEU A 249 8.51 2.36 5.43
N THR A 250 7.65 2.89 4.55
CA THR A 250 6.25 2.46 4.48
C THR A 250 6.13 1.10 3.77
N GLY A 251 5.14 0.31 4.19
CA GLY A 251 4.83 -0.99 3.61
C GLY A 251 3.34 -1.11 3.35
N TRP A 252 2.85 -0.35 2.37
CA TRP A 252 1.43 -0.28 2.04
C TRP A 252 0.89 -1.64 1.59
N GLN A 253 -0.35 -1.96 1.98
CA GLN A 253 -0.99 -3.25 1.68
C GLN A 253 -2.23 -3.09 0.78
N ARG A 254 -2.79 -1.89 0.72
CA ARG A 254 -3.89 -1.46 -0.14
C ARG A 254 -3.74 0.04 -0.38
N TYR A 255 -4.22 0.51 -1.54
CA TYR A 255 -4.23 1.93 -1.88
C TYR A 255 -5.41 2.66 -1.23
N ASP A 256 -6.54 1.97 -1.06
CA ASP A 256 -7.65 2.44 -0.23
C ASP A 256 -8.36 1.22 0.40
N HIS A 257 -9.47 1.47 1.09
CA HIS A 257 -10.23 0.42 1.76
C HIS A 257 -11.03 -0.50 0.83
N PHE A 258 -11.13 -0.18 -0.47
CA PHE A 258 -11.87 -0.92 -1.49
C PHE A 258 -10.97 -1.65 -2.48
N ALA A 259 -9.70 -1.22 -2.60
CA ALA A 259 -8.69 -1.83 -3.46
C ALA A 259 -8.34 -3.25 -2.99
N VAL A 260 -7.88 -4.08 -3.93
CA VAL A 260 -7.33 -5.40 -3.64
C VAL A 260 -6.07 -5.31 -2.77
N LEU A 261 -5.68 -6.43 -2.16
CA LEU A 261 -4.39 -6.54 -1.50
C LEU A 261 -3.27 -6.44 -2.52
N CYS A 262 -2.28 -5.58 -2.32
CA CYS A 262 -1.03 -5.64 -3.06
C CYS A 262 -0.01 -6.55 -2.34
N GLU A 263 1.29 -6.31 -2.50
CA GLU A 263 2.36 -7.20 -2.05
C GLU A 263 2.23 -7.55 -0.57
N LEU A 264 2.21 -8.84 -0.26
CA LEU A 264 2.09 -9.34 1.11
C LEU A 264 3.36 -9.03 1.91
N LEU A 265 3.21 -8.83 3.22
CA LEU A 265 4.33 -8.49 4.11
C LEU A 265 5.47 -9.51 4.03
N PRO A 266 5.26 -10.84 4.14
CA PRO A 266 6.35 -11.81 3.99
C PRO A 266 7.09 -11.68 2.66
N VAL A 267 6.37 -11.41 1.57
CA VAL A 267 6.95 -11.22 0.23
C VAL A 267 7.80 -9.94 0.17
N GLY A 268 7.46 -8.93 0.99
CA GLY A 268 8.21 -7.67 1.13
C GLY A 268 9.41 -7.70 2.06
N ILE A 269 9.60 -8.74 2.87
CA ILE A 269 10.72 -8.82 3.83
C ILE A 269 12.10 -8.74 3.15
N PRO A 270 12.37 -9.40 2.00
CA PRO A 270 13.63 -9.22 1.29
C PRO A 270 13.89 -7.78 0.84
N SER A 271 12.85 -7.05 0.42
CA SER A 271 13.00 -5.62 0.09
C SER A 271 13.35 -4.83 1.32
N LEU A 272 12.58 -4.98 2.40
CA LEU A 272 12.83 -4.30 3.68
C LEU A 272 14.27 -4.51 4.17
N ALA A 273 14.76 -5.76 4.12
CA ALA A 273 16.11 -6.08 4.53
C ALA A 273 17.17 -5.42 3.63
N ALA A 274 16.95 -5.37 2.32
CA ALA A 274 17.86 -4.71 1.38
C ALA A 274 17.86 -3.18 1.57
N ASP A 275 16.67 -2.58 1.70
CA ASP A 275 16.48 -1.14 1.92
C ASP A 275 17.13 -0.69 3.23
N LEU A 276 16.92 -1.43 4.32
CA LEU A 276 17.59 -1.17 5.60
C LEU A 276 19.11 -1.36 5.51
N ALA A 277 19.59 -2.37 4.79
CA ALA A 277 21.02 -2.58 4.60
C ALA A 277 21.68 -1.42 3.82
N LEU A 278 20.98 -0.87 2.83
CA LEU A 278 21.41 0.32 2.09
C LEU A 278 21.49 1.54 3.00
N LEU A 279 20.41 1.83 3.75
CA LEU A 279 20.35 2.97 4.67
C LEU A 279 21.35 2.86 5.84
N ALA A 280 21.72 1.63 6.23
CA ALA A 280 22.78 1.35 7.19
C ALA A 280 24.21 1.48 6.60
N GLY A 281 24.36 1.97 5.37
CA GLY A 281 25.65 2.30 4.77
C GLY A 281 26.26 1.22 3.88
N ALA A 282 25.47 0.31 3.30
CA ALA A 282 25.98 -0.55 2.23
C ALA A 282 26.43 0.30 1.02
N SER A 283 27.57 -0.03 0.42
CA SER A 283 28.22 0.77 -0.63
C SER A 283 27.47 0.78 -1.98
N GLY A 284 26.44 -0.05 -2.14
CA GLY A 284 25.84 -0.34 -3.43
C GLY A 284 24.65 -1.28 -3.33
N GLU A 285 23.88 -1.40 -4.41
CA GLU A 285 22.75 -2.33 -4.51
C GLU A 285 23.19 -3.78 -4.33
N ALA A 286 24.27 -4.18 -5.01
CA ALA A 286 24.82 -5.53 -4.89
C ALA A 286 25.20 -5.88 -3.43
N MET A 287 25.78 -4.93 -2.69
CA MET A 287 26.12 -5.14 -1.29
C MET A 287 24.88 -5.19 -0.39
N ALA A 288 23.88 -4.33 -0.65
CA ALA A 288 22.61 -4.33 0.08
C ALA A 288 21.86 -5.66 -0.10
N LEU A 289 21.73 -6.14 -1.34
CA LEU A 289 21.13 -7.43 -1.66
C LEU A 289 21.91 -8.60 -1.03
N SER A 290 23.23 -8.57 -1.07
CA SER A 290 24.07 -9.60 -0.45
C SER A 290 23.89 -9.65 1.08
N LYS A 291 23.86 -8.49 1.75
CA LYS A 291 23.60 -8.39 3.19
C LYS A 291 22.19 -8.91 3.53
N ALA A 292 21.16 -8.49 2.79
CA ALA A 292 19.80 -8.95 2.97
C ALA A 292 19.68 -10.48 2.85
N ARG A 293 20.28 -11.05 1.80
CA ARG A 293 20.35 -12.50 1.59
C ARG A 293 20.96 -13.23 2.79
N SER A 294 22.07 -12.70 3.32
CA SER A 294 22.75 -13.28 4.48
C SER A 294 21.90 -13.20 5.75
N MET A 295 21.32 -12.04 6.04
CA MET A 295 20.49 -11.81 7.23
C MET A 295 19.22 -12.68 7.25
N LEU A 296 18.60 -12.86 6.09
CA LEU A 296 17.40 -13.68 5.93
C LEU A 296 17.71 -15.16 5.68
N ASN A 297 19.00 -15.53 5.70
CA ASN A 297 19.51 -16.87 5.44
C ASN A 297 18.90 -17.50 4.17
N CYS A 298 18.97 -16.75 3.07
CA CYS A 298 18.40 -17.16 1.80
C CYS A 298 19.36 -18.04 0.98
N GLN A 299 18.85 -19.15 0.46
CA GLN A 299 19.45 -19.97 -0.58
C GLN A 299 18.97 -19.48 -1.96
N GLY A 300 19.92 -19.23 -2.87
CA GLY A 300 19.67 -18.57 -4.15
C GLY A 300 20.11 -17.10 -4.16
N SER A 301 20.02 -16.45 -5.32
CA SER A 301 20.35 -15.02 -5.46
C SER A 301 19.07 -14.20 -5.45
N LEU A 302 19.00 -13.18 -4.58
CA LEU A 302 17.89 -12.22 -4.58
C LEU A 302 17.79 -11.51 -5.93
N GLU A 303 18.93 -11.10 -6.50
CA GLU A 303 18.96 -10.46 -7.83
C GLU A 303 18.39 -11.37 -8.92
N MET A 304 18.76 -12.66 -8.89
CA MET A 304 18.24 -13.63 -9.87
C MET A 304 16.76 -13.89 -9.65
N ALA A 305 16.29 -14.00 -8.41
CA ALA A 305 14.87 -14.20 -8.11
C ALA A 305 13.99 -13.03 -8.60
N LEU A 306 14.51 -11.80 -8.59
CA LEU A 306 13.83 -10.64 -9.15
C LEU A 306 13.71 -10.69 -10.68
N LYS A 307 14.81 -11.04 -11.37
CA LYS A 307 14.86 -11.08 -12.84
C LYS A 307 14.20 -12.35 -13.43
N TYR A 308 14.39 -13.46 -12.73
CA TYR A 308 14.02 -14.82 -13.12
C TYR A 308 13.39 -15.54 -11.92
N PRO A 309 12.09 -15.31 -11.63
CA PRO A 309 11.41 -15.94 -10.50
C PRO A 309 11.51 -17.48 -10.49
N ALA A 310 11.62 -18.10 -11.67
CA ALA A 310 11.83 -19.55 -11.84
C ALA A 310 13.16 -20.07 -11.26
N ALA A 311 14.15 -19.20 -11.00
CA ALA A 311 15.42 -19.59 -10.39
C ALA A 311 15.26 -20.11 -8.95
N GLY A 312 14.12 -19.81 -8.32
CA GLY A 312 13.83 -20.20 -6.95
C GLY A 312 14.61 -19.37 -5.91
N LEU A 313 13.98 -19.16 -4.77
CA LEU A 313 14.56 -18.45 -3.63
C LEU A 313 13.95 -19.01 -2.36
N ARG A 314 14.75 -19.60 -1.49
CA ARG A 314 14.29 -20.11 -0.20
C ARG A 314 14.96 -19.32 0.91
N CYS A 315 14.20 -18.83 1.88
CA CYS A 315 14.72 -18.04 2.99
C CYS A 315 14.25 -18.59 4.34
N ASN A 316 14.91 -18.20 5.42
CA ASN A 316 14.58 -18.66 6.77
C ASN A 316 14.12 -17.49 7.64
N TYR A 317 12.88 -17.04 7.44
CA TYR A 317 12.20 -16.07 8.29
C TYR A 317 10.70 -16.42 8.37
N PRO A 318 9.97 -15.97 9.41
CA PRO A 318 8.54 -16.25 9.53
C PRO A 318 7.74 -15.82 8.29
N GLY A 319 7.07 -16.76 7.64
CA GLY A 319 6.29 -16.53 6.42
C GLY A 319 7.07 -16.63 5.11
N SER A 320 8.34 -17.06 5.11
CA SER A 320 9.15 -17.20 3.88
C SER A 320 8.55 -18.19 2.85
N GLU A 321 7.75 -19.16 3.29
CA GLU A 321 7.02 -20.06 2.39
C GLU A 321 6.01 -19.32 1.50
N VAL A 322 5.45 -18.19 1.99
CA VAL A 322 4.56 -17.34 1.17
C VAL A 322 5.35 -16.70 0.03
N LEU A 323 6.57 -16.22 0.30
CA LEU A 323 7.46 -15.70 -0.74
C LEU A 323 7.74 -16.77 -1.80
N GLU A 324 8.08 -17.99 -1.38
CA GLU A 324 8.34 -19.11 -2.30
C GLU A 324 7.15 -19.39 -3.21
N ALA A 325 5.95 -19.48 -2.64
CA ALA A 325 4.74 -19.81 -3.38
C ALA A 325 4.31 -18.67 -4.33
N VAL A 326 4.46 -17.41 -3.91
CA VAL A 326 4.17 -16.24 -4.76
C VAL A 326 5.18 -16.10 -5.90
N LEU A 327 6.47 -16.40 -5.67
CA LEU A 327 7.47 -16.38 -6.75
C LEU A 327 7.19 -17.47 -7.80
N ARG A 328 6.69 -18.64 -7.40
CA ARG A 328 6.21 -19.66 -8.35
C ARG A 328 5.02 -19.17 -9.16
N LEU A 329 4.04 -18.50 -8.52
CA LEU A 329 2.94 -17.87 -9.25
C LEU A 329 3.44 -16.83 -10.26
N LYS A 330 4.40 -15.99 -9.87
CA LYS A 330 4.99 -14.99 -10.77
C LYS A 330 5.74 -15.63 -11.95
N ALA A 331 6.42 -16.76 -11.72
CA ALA A 331 7.02 -17.55 -12.80
C ALA A 331 5.96 -18.08 -13.78
N LEU A 332 4.89 -18.72 -13.26
CA LEU A 332 3.79 -19.21 -14.08
C LEU A 332 3.10 -18.10 -14.88
N LYS A 333 2.83 -16.94 -14.26
CA LYS A 333 2.28 -15.76 -14.95
C LYS A 333 3.17 -15.31 -16.12
N LYS A 334 4.50 -15.33 -15.95
CA LYS A 334 5.46 -14.97 -16.99
C LYS A 334 5.47 -15.98 -18.15
N GLU A 335 5.35 -17.28 -17.85
CA GLU A 335 5.20 -18.33 -18.87
C GLU A 335 3.90 -18.18 -19.65
N LEU A 336 2.79 -17.95 -18.96
CA LEU A 336 1.48 -17.73 -19.59
C LEU A 336 1.46 -16.48 -20.47
N ALA A 337 2.06 -15.37 -20.01
CA ALA A 337 2.19 -14.17 -20.81
C ALA A 337 3.03 -14.41 -22.07
N LYS A 338 4.11 -15.21 -21.97
CA LYS A 338 4.90 -15.60 -23.14
C LYS A 338 4.09 -16.47 -24.11
N LEU A 339 3.32 -17.44 -23.60
CA LEU A 339 2.43 -18.28 -24.42
C LEU A 339 1.40 -17.43 -25.17
N GLN A 340 0.79 -16.44 -24.52
CA GLN A 340 -0.17 -15.51 -25.15
C GLN A 340 0.45 -14.72 -26.31
N GLU A 341 1.76 -14.53 -26.31
CA GLU A 341 2.48 -13.83 -27.37
C GLU A 341 2.81 -14.71 -28.58
N GLU A 342 2.66 -16.04 -28.47
CA GLU A 342 2.95 -16.97 -29.56
C GLU A 342 1.97 -16.81 -30.73
N SER A 343 2.48 -16.95 -31.95
CA SER A 343 1.68 -16.78 -33.17
C SER A 343 0.53 -17.78 -33.28
N THR A 344 0.71 -19.00 -32.77
CA THR A 344 -0.31 -20.05 -32.70
C THR A 344 -1.49 -19.62 -31.83
N VAL A 345 -1.24 -19.03 -30.67
CA VAL A 345 -2.30 -18.53 -29.78
C VAL A 345 -2.99 -17.31 -30.38
N LYS A 346 -2.21 -16.32 -30.85
CA LYS A 346 -2.74 -15.08 -31.45
C LYS A 346 -3.55 -15.28 -32.73
N GLY A 347 -3.29 -16.35 -33.47
CA GLY A 347 -4.00 -16.63 -34.73
C GLY A 347 -5.17 -17.60 -34.60
N TRP A 348 -5.13 -18.54 -33.64
CA TRP A 348 -6.02 -19.71 -33.62
C TRP A 348 -6.74 -19.96 -32.29
N MET A 349 -6.40 -19.23 -31.23
CA MET A 349 -7.08 -19.29 -29.93
C MET A 349 -7.53 -17.90 -29.45
N THR A 350 -7.90 -17.03 -30.38
CA THR A 350 -8.48 -15.71 -30.04
C THR A 350 -9.88 -15.85 -29.44
N GLU A 351 -10.40 -14.79 -28.81
CA GLU A 351 -11.78 -14.73 -28.34
C GLU A 351 -12.79 -15.06 -29.46
N TYR A 352 -12.53 -14.58 -30.68
CA TYR A 352 -13.36 -14.91 -31.85
C TYR A 352 -13.37 -16.41 -32.15
N ASN A 353 -12.19 -17.06 -32.16
CA ASN A 353 -12.09 -18.50 -32.41
C ASN A 353 -12.85 -19.30 -31.35
N MET A 354 -12.65 -18.96 -30.07
CA MET A 354 -13.26 -19.64 -28.93
C MET A 354 -14.77 -19.45 -28.87
N LYS A 355 -15.28 -18.25 -29.21
CA LYS A 355 -16.73 -17.95 -29.23
C LYS A 355 -17.46 -18.71 -30.34
N HIS A 356 -16.87 -18.76 -31.54
CA HIS A 356 -17.53 -19.36 -32.71
C HIS A 356 -17.17 -20.85 -32.93
N ASN A 357 -16.35 -21.44 -32.07
CA ASN A 357 -15.77 -22.78 -32.25
C ASN A 357 -15.18 -22.96 -33.66
N PHE A 358 -14.52 -21.93 -34.17
CA PHE A 358 -13.98 -21.87 -35.53
C PHE A 358 -12.48 -21.65 -35.48
N SER A 359 -11.71 -22.73 -35.64
CA SER A 359 -10.25 -22.68 -35.74
C SER A 359 -9.71 -23.95 -36.40
N SER A 360 -8.41 -23.95 -36.72
CA SER A 360 -7.71 -25.10 -37.28
C SER A 360 -7.26 -26.05 -36.16
N PRO A 361 -7.64 -27.35 -36.19
CA PRO A 361 -7.29 -28.30 -35.14
C PRO A 361 -5.79 -28.38 -34.84
N THR A 362 -4.95 -28.49 -35.87
CA THR A 362 -3.48 -28.59 -35.70
C THR A 362 -2.89 -27.39 -34.94
N TYR A 363 -3.36 -26.18 -35.24
CA TYR A 363 -2.87 -24.99 -34.55
C TYR A 363 -3.42 -24.87 -33.14
N VAL A 364 -4.63 -25.36 -32.88
CA VAL A 364 -5.22 -25.43 -31.54
C VAL A 364 -4.45 -26.43 -30.67
N GLU A 365 -4.11 -27.60 -31.19
CA GLU A 365 -3.27 -28.59 -30.50
C GLU A 365 -1.91 -27.99 -30.10
N HIS A 366 -1.24 -27.30 -31.03
CA HIS A 366 0.02 -26.61 -30.72
C HIS A 366 -0.15 -25.47 -29.72
N ALA A 367 -1.17 -24.62 -29.89
CA ALA A 367 -1.44 -23.49 -29.01
C ALA A 367 -1.80 -23.92 -27.57
N THR A 368 -2.27 -25.16 -27.38
CA THR A 368 -2.75 -25.67 -26.10
C THR A 368 -1.96 -26.87 -25.59
N ALA A 369 -0.79 -27.16 -26.17
CA ALA A 369 0.05 -28.31 -25.82
C ALA A 369 0.43 -28.33 -24.33
N GLU A 370 0.70 -27.15 -23.75
CA GLU A 370 1.12 -27.00 -22.35
C GLU A 370 -0.06 -26.71 -21.40
N LEU A 371 -1.30 -26.64 -21.91
CA LEU A 371 -2.46 -26.16 -21.15
C LEU A 371 -2.73 -27.01 -19.90
N ASP A 372 -2.65 -28.34 -20.03
CA ASP A 372 -2.90 -29.25 -18.91
C ASP A 372 -1.78 -29.18 -17.86
N ARG A 373 -0.52 -28.93 -18.27
CA ARG A 373 0.58 -28.63 -17.35
C ARG A 373 0.28 -27.36 -16.56
N PHE A 374 -0.09 -26.27 -17.22
CA PHE A 374 -0.38 -25.00 -16.55
C PHE A 374 -1.56 -25.11 -15.58
N ARG A 375 -2.62 -25.85 -15.94
CA ARG A 375 -3.75 -26.11 -15.04
C ARG A 375 -3.31 -26.89 -13.80
N ALA A 376 -2.53 -27.95 -13.96
CA ALA A 376 -2.03 -28.74 -12.84
C ALA A 376 -1.09 -27.92 -11.94
N GLU A 377 -0.17 -27.14 -12.54
CA GLU A 377 0.76 -26.28 -11.81
C GLU A 377 0.03 -25.20 -11.00
N LEU A 378 -0.99 -24.56 -11.58
CA LEU A 378 -1.81 -23.56 -10.86
C LEU A 378 -2.51 -24.18 -9.64
N LEU A 379 -3.03 -25.40 -9.75
CA LEU A 379 -3.66 -26.10 -8.61
C LEU A 379 -2.67 -26.36 -7.48
N TYR A 380 -1.43 -26.76 -7.80
CA TYR A 380 -0.38 -26.93 -6.79
C TYR A 380 0.01 -25.60 -6.16
N ILE A 381 0.18 -24.55 -6.96
CA ILE A 381 0.50 -23.20 -6.47
C ILE A 381 -0.61 -22.69 -5.55
N GLU A 382 -1.89 -22.84 -5.91
CA GLU A 382 -3.01 -22.42 -5.06
C GLU A 382 -2.97 -23.13 -3.70
N ARG A 383 -2.77 -24.45 -3.70
CA ARG A 383 -2.67 -25.23 -2.47
C ARG A 383 -1.51 -24.74 -1.59
N ASP A 384 -0.33 -24.54 -2.17
CA ASP A 384 0.87 -24.11 -1.45
C ASP A 384 0.69 -22.67 -0.90
N ILE A 385 0.05 -21.76 -1.65
CA ILE A 385 -0.27 -20.40 -1.21
C ILE A 385 -1.26 -20.44 -0.04
N ARG A 386 -2.35 -21.21 -0.14
CA ARG A 386 -3.33 -21.35 0.95
C ARG A 386 -2.69 -21.89 2.23
N SER A 387 -1.85 -22.92 2.11
CA SER A 387 -1.16 -23.54 3.24
C SER A 387 -0.17 -22.57 3.89
N SER A 388 0.68 -21.92 3.11
CA SER A 388 1.70 -21.00 3.63
C SER A 388 1.07 -19.74 4.23
N MET A 389 0.03 -19.17 3.60
CA MET A 389 -0.65 -17.98 4.13
C MET A 389 -1.36 -18.26 5.46
N ALA A 390 -1.88 -19.47 5.69
CA ALA A 390 -2.56 -19.82 6.94
C ALA A 390 -1.64 -19.73 8.18
N SER A 391 -0.32 -19.74 7.99
CA SER A 391 0.65 -19.58 9.08
C SER A 391 0.84 -18.14 9.55
N VAL A 392 0.44 -17.14 8.74
CA VAL A 392 0.73 -15.72 8.97
C VAL A 392 -0.47 -14.80 8.79
N TYR A 393 -1.53 -15.26 8.12
CA TYR A 393 -2.74 -14.51 7.82
C TYR A 393 -3.99 -15.28 8.24
N ASP A 394 -5.05 -14.54 8.54
CA ASP A 394 -6.36 -15.14 8.72
C ASP A 394 -6.91 -15.68 7.39
N LYS A 395 -7.90 -16.58 7.49
CA LYS A 395 -8.51 -17.24 6.33
C LYS A 395 -9.17 -16.29 5.34
N TYR A 396 -9.66 -15.13 5.78
CA TYR A 396 -10.34 -14.16 4.91
C TYR A 396 -9.32 -13.41 4.06
N THR A 397 -8.21 -12.99 4.66
CA THR A 397 -7.09 -12.37 3.95
C THR A 397 -6.51 -13.33 2.89
N ALA A 398 -6.29 -14.60 3.25
CA ALA A 398 -5.81 -15.61 2.30
C ALA A 398 -6.81 -15.86 1.15
N GLU A 399 -8.09 -16.00 1.47
CA GLU A 399 -9.13 -16.24 0.48
C GLU A 399 -9.32 -15.07 -0.49
N GLU A 400 -9.26 -13.83 0.01
CA GLU A 400 -9.34 -12.64 -0.83
C GLU A 400 -8.17 -12.57 -1.80
N TRP A 401 -6.95 -12.81 -1.32
CA TRP A 401 -5.75 -12.79 -2.15
C TRP A 401 -5.83 -13.86 -3.25
N VAL A 402 -6.20 -15.10 -2.91
CA VAL A 402 -6.38 -16.19 -3.88
C VAL A 402 -7.44 -15.83 -4.93
N LYS A 403 -8.58 -15.26 -4.51
CA LYS A 403 -9.63 -14.82 -5.44
C LYS A 403 -9.19 -13.67 -6.35
N SER A 404 -8.29 -12.82 -5.89
CA SER A 404 -7.80 -11.68 -6.66
C SER A 404 -6.73 -12.10 -7.67
N TYR A 405 -5.83 -13.03 -7.29
CA TYR A 405 -4.60 -13.29 -8.05
C TYR A 405 -4.51 -14.64 -8.73
N ILE A 406 -5.23 -15.65 -8.26
CA ILE A 406 -5.14 -17.03 -8.78
C ILE A 406 -6.41 -17.38 -9.55
N ARG A 407 -7.57 -17.10 -8.96
CA ARG A 407 -8.87 -17.48 -9.54
C ARG A 407 -9.08 -16.95 -10.97
N PRO A 408 -8.75 -15.69 -11.32
CA PRO A 408 -8.91 -15.21 -12.70
C PRO A 408 -8.06 -16.00 -13.70
N ILE A 409 -6.86 -16.44 -13.29
CA ILE A 409 -5.99 -17.28 -14.12
C ILE A 409 -6.64 -18.65 -14.33
N GLY A 410 -7.14 -19.26 -13.25
CA GLY A 410 -7.82 -20.56 -13.31
C GLY A 410 -9.07 -20.53 -14.19
N GLU A 411 -9.89 -19.48 -14.05
CA GLU A 411 -11.08 -19.27 -14.89
C GLU A 411 -10.70 -19.09 -16.37
N ASN A 412 -9.67 -18.32 -16.67
CA ASN A 412 -9.17 -18.17 -18.04
C ASN A 412 -8.63 -19.49 -18.61
N LEU A 413 -7.81 -20.23 -17.87
CA LEU A 413 -7.30 -21.53 -18.32
C LEU A 413 -8.42 -22.54 -18.55
N GLN A 414 -9.45 -22.52 -17.71
CA GLN A 414 -10.64 -23.38 -17.89
C GLN A 414 -11.42 -23.00 -19.14
N GLN A 415 -11.62 -21.71 -19.42
CA GLN A 415 -12.28 -21.25 -20.64
C GLN A 415 -11.53 -21.69 -21.91
N VAL A 416 -10.19 -21.55 -21.91
CA VAL A 416 -9.34 -22.01 -23.02
C VAL A 416 -9.42 -23.52 -23.19
N TYR A 417 -9.44 -24.28 -22.08
CA TYR A 417 -9.60 -25.73 -22.10
C TYR A 417 -10.94 -26.15 -22.71
N ASP A 418 -12.04 -25.56 -22.23
CA ASP A 418 -13.37 -25.89 -22.74
C ASP A 418 -13.49 -25.51 -24.23
N ALA A 419 -12.87 -24.40 -24.65
CA ALA A 419 -12.82 -24.01 -26.05
C ALA A 419 -12.01 -24.98 -26.91
N ARG A 420 -10.85 -25.45 -26.41
CA ARG A 420 -10.04 -26.50 -27.06
C ARG A 420 -10.89 -27.74 -27.33
N GLU A 421 -11.55 -28.28 -26.31
CA GLU A 421 -12.37 -29.49 -26.45
C GLU A 421 -13.51 -29.29 -27.47
N ARG A 422 -14.20 -28.15 -27.42
CA ARG A 422 -15.27 -27.83 -28.39
C ARG A 422 -14.73 -27.72 -29.81
N ILE A 423 -13.61 -27.03 -30.02
CA ILE A 423 -13.04 -26.82 -31.35
C ILE A 423 -12.50 -28.14 -31.93
N LEU A 424 -11.79 -28.94 -31.14
CA LEU A 424 -11.21 -30.20 -31.60
C LEU A 424 -12.26 -31.29 -31.84
N SER A 425 -13.46 -31.17 -31.24
CA SER A 425 -14.58 -32.06 -31.52
C SER A 425 -15.29 -31.79 -32.85
N LYS A 426 -14.96 -30.72 -33.57
CA LYS A 426 -15.59 -30.37 -34.85
C LYS A 426 -15.04 -31.20 -36.00
N GLU A 427 -15.94 -31.78 -36.78
CA GLU A 427 -15.61 -32.48 -38.03
C GLU A 427 -15.87 -31.61 -39.28
N ASP A 428 -16.66 -30.54 -39.13
CA ASP A 428 -17.03 -29.62 -40.21
C ASP A 428 -17.03 -28.14 -39.74
N TRP A 429 -16.85 -27.22 -40.69
CA TRP A 429 -16.82 -25.78 -40.44
C TRP A 429 -17.79 -25.02 -41.35
N PRO A 430 -18.55 -24.06 -40.80
CA PRO A 430 -19.42 -23.20 -41.61
C PRO A 430 -18.61 -22.32 -42.56
N ARG A 431 -19.23 -21.95 -43.69
CA ARG A 431 -18.68 -20.91 -44.57
C ARG A 431 -18.72 -19.57 -43.85
N ARG A 432 -17.73 -18.72 -44.13
CA ARG A 432 -17.75 -17.33 -43.68
C ARG A 432 -18.80 -16.52 -44.47
N PRO A 433 -19.37 -15.44 -43.87
CA PRO A 433 -19.15 -14.97 -42.50
C PRO A 433 -19.85 -15.85 -41.46
N LEU A 434 -19.36 -15.82 -40.22
CA LEU A 434 -20.02 -16.45 -39.07
C LEU A 434 -21.04 -15.47 -38.48
N ASP A 435 -22.15 -15.98 -37.97
CA ASP A 435 -23.16 -15.16 -37.28
C ASP A 435 -22.55 -14.48 -36.04
N ILE A 436 -22.86 -13.19 -35.83
CA ILE A 436 -22.26 -12.31 -34.81
C ILE A 436 -22.93 -12.45 -33.45
#